data_AF-G9ZGN2-F1
#
_entry.id   AF-G9ZGN2-F1
#
_cell.length_a   1.000
_cell.length_b   1.000
_cell.length_c   1.000
_cell.angle_alpha   90.00
_cell.angle_beta   90.00
_cell.angle_gamma   90.00
#
_symmetry.space_group_name_H-M   'P 1'
#
loop_
_entity.id
_entity.type
_entity.pdbx_description
1 polymer ?
#
loop_
_entity_poly.entity_id
_entity_poly.type
_entity_poly.pdbx_seq_one_letter_code
_entity_poly.pdbx_strand_id
1 'polypeptide(L)'
;AMARTSDPHSATSQFFINLVDNDALNPGGADSYGYAVFGKVTSGMNVVDAIAKVPTEKRPPHANVPAETITIQSVEILPEKTKEAKQK
;
A
#
# COMPACT_ATOMS: atom_id res chain seq x y z
N ALA A 1 1.13 3.83 0.97
CA ALA A 1 1.61 4.68 2.06
C ALA A 1 2.13 3.81 3.20
N MET A 2 2.93 4.36 4.11
CA MET A 2 3.46 3.62 5.27
C MET A 2 2.36 3.42 6.32
N ALA A 3 2.20 2.21 6.85
CA ALA A 3 1.39 1.97 8.04
C ALA A 3 2.22 2.24 9.31
N ARG A 4 1.54 2.59 10.42
CA ARG A 4 2.17 2.93 11.71
C ARG A 4 1.26 2.59 12.87
N THR A 5 1.80 2.68 14.08
CA THR A 5 1.00 2.68 15.32
C THR A 5 0.42 4.07 15.60
N SER A 6 -0.11 4.31 16.80
CA SER A 6 -0.57 5.64 17.24
C SER A 6 0.56 6.67 17.29
N ASP A 7 1.82 6.23 17.47
CA ASP A 7 2.98 7.13 17.41
C ASP A 7 3.28 7.50 15.93
N PRO A 8 3.32 8.79 15.57
CA PRO A 8 3.59 9.25 14.20
C PRO A 8 4.95 8.82 13.64
N HIS A 9 5.94 8.52 14.48
CA HIS A 9 7.30 8.15 14.08
C HIS A 9 7.59 6.64 14.21
N SER A 10 6.54 5.81 14.20
CA SER A 10 6.65 4.36 14.43
C SER A 10 6.59 3.48 13.17
N ALA A 11 6.55 4.07 11.98
CA ALA A 11 6.51 3.30 10.74
C ALA A 11 7.77 2.44 10.57
N THR A 12 7.59 1.16 10.24
CA THR A 12 8.68 0.19 10.03
C THR A 12 8.59 -0.43 8.64
N SER A 13 8.08 -1.66 8.51
CA SER A 13 8.02 -2.40 7.24
C SER A 13 6.62 -2.51 6.64
N GLN A 14 5.58 -2.20 7.41
CA GLN A 14 4.20 -2.33 6.97
C GLN A 14 3.80 -1.17 6.05
N PHE A 15 3.15 -1.50 4.94
CA PHE A 15 2.59 -0.53 4.00
C PHE A 15 1.17 -0.93 3.61
N PHE A 16 0.42 0.02 3.07
CA PHE A 16 -0.88 -0.21 2.47
C PHE A 16 -1.01 0.50 1.13
N ILE A 17 -1.92 0.00 0.28
CA ILE A 17 -2.27 0.59 -1.01
C ILE A 17 -3.67 1.19 -0.88
N ASN A 18 -3.84 2.43 -1.32
CA ASN A 18 -5.14 3.09 -1.37
C ASN A 18 -5.94 2.54 -2.57
N LEU A 19 -7.15 2.06 -2.33
CA LEU A 19 -8.10 1.63 -3.37
C LEU A 19 -8.98 2.78 -3.89
N VAL A 20 -9.11 3.82 -3.08
CA VAL A 20 -9.90 5.03 -3.33
C VAL A 20 -9.11 6.23 -2.82
N ASP A 21 -9.57 7.44 -3.15
CA ASP A 21 -9.01 8.66 -2.60
C ASP A 21 -9.40 8.79 -1.11
N ASN A 22 -8.41 8.63 -0.23
CA ASN A 22 -8.58 8.60 1.22
C ASN A 22 -8.08 9.90 1.86
N ASP A 23 -8.74 11.03 1.57
CA ASP A 23 -8.28 12.36 2.01
C ASP A 23 -8.13 12.50 3.53
N ALA A 24 -8.91 11.74 4.30
CA ALA A 24 -8.81 11.71 5.76
C ALA A 24 -7.44 11.20 6.27
N LEU A 25 -6.68 10.46 5.46
CA LEU A 25 -5.35 9.95 5.81
C LEU A 25 -4.22 10.95 5.50
N ASN A 26 -4.54 12.08 4.85
CA ASN A 26 -3.57 13.15 4.61
C ASN A 26 -3.21 13.87 5.92
N PRO A 27 -2.02 14.48 6.02
CA PRO A 27 -1.67 15.33 7.17
C PRO A 27 -2.70 16.45 7.37
N GLY A 28 -3.23 16.57 8.58
CA GLY A 28 -4.29 17.54 8.90
C GLY A 28 -5.72 17.06 8.59
N GLY A 29 -5.89 15.81 8.13
CA GLY A 29 -7.19 15.15 7.99
C GLY A 29 -7.71 14.63 9.33
N ALA A 30 -7.78 13.31 9.48
CA ALA A 30 -8.21 12.67 10.73
C ALA A 30 -7.19 12.83 11.87
N ASP A 31 -5.91 13.02 11.53
CA ASP A 31 -4.87 13.41 12.48
C ASP A 31 -3.86 14.38 11.83
N SER A 32 -3.06 15.07 12.65
CA SER A 32 -2.15 16.11 12.19
C SER A 32 -0.96 15.61 11.36
N TYR A 33 -0.59 14.33 11.48
CA TYR A 33 0.58 13.76 10.81
C TYR A 33 0.23 12.99 9.53
N GLY A 34 -0.97 12.41 9.48
CA GLY A 34 -1.42 11.54 8.40
C GLY A 34 -0.58 10.28 8.25
N TYR A 35 -0.56 9.77 7.01
CA TYR A 35 0.20 8.60 6.58
C TYR A 35 1.07 8.94 5.36
N ALA A 36 2.38 8.72 5.47
CA ALA A 36 3.33 9.12 4.42
C ALA A 36 3.15 8.31 3.13
N VAL A 37 2.77 8.98 2.04
CA VAL A 37 2.78 8.42 0.68
C VAL A 37 4.21 8.48 0.13
N PHE A 38 4.72 7.35 -0.35
CA PHE A 38 6.09 7.21 -0.87
C PHE A 38 6.16 6.64 -2.29
N GLY A 39 5.02 6.37 -2.92
CA GLY A 39 4.95 5.75 -4.24
C GLY A 39 3.51 5.54 -4.69
N LYS A 40 3.37 5.05 -5.93
CA LYS A 40 2.10 4.69 -6.54
C LYS A 40 2.24 3.41 -7.34
N VAL A 41 1.14 2.65 -7.45
CA VAL A 41 1.06 1.50 -8.35
C VAL A 41 1.01 2.02 -9.79
N THR A 42 1.97 1.62 -10.62
CA THR A 42 2.04 2.03 -12.03
C THR A 42 1.50 0.96 -12.98
N SER A 43 1.39 -0.29 -12.53
CA SER A 43 0.81 -1.42 -13.23
C SER A 43 0.26 -2.43 -12.22
N GLY A 44 -0.77 -3.19 -12.60
CA GLY A 44 -1.32 -4.26 -11.76
C GLY A 44 -2.39 -3.83 -10.74
N MET A 45 -3.03 -2.66 -10.92
CA MET A 45 -4.14 -2.25 -10.04
C MET A 45 -5.31 -3.25 -10.05
N ASN A 46 -5.56 -3.94 -11.16
CA ASN A 46 -6.54 -5.02 -11.22
C ASN A 46 -6.22 -6.18 -10.26
N VAL A 47 -4.93 -6.46 -10.00
CA VAL A 47 -4.50 -7.46 -9.02
C VAL A 47 -4.75 -6.96 -7.60
N VAL A 48 -4.46 -5.68 -7.35
CA VAL A 48 -4.76 -5.02 -6.06
C VAL A 48 -6.27 -5.05 -5.78
N ASP A 49 -7.10 -4.75 -6.79
CA ASP A 49 -8.56 -4.79 -6.68
C ASP A 49 -9.09 -6.21 -6.44
N ALA A 50 -8.46 -7.23 -7.03
CA ALA A 50 -8.81 -8.63 -6.78
C ALA A 50 -8.46 -9.05 -5.35
N ILE A 51 -7.28 -8.66 -4.85
CA ILE A 51 -6.85 -8.86 -3.46
C ILE A 51 -7.85 -8.23 -2.49
N ALA A 52 -8.29 -7.00 -2.76
CA ALA A 52 -9.23 -6.29 -1.89
C ALA A 52 -10.60 -6.97 -1.72
N LYS A 53 -10.96 -7.87 -2.64
CA LYS A 53 -12.27 -8.56 -2.67
C LYS A 53 -12.25 -9.98 -2.11
N VAL A 54 -11.08 -10.50 -1.73
CA VAL A 54 -11.01 -11.87 -1.19
C VAL A 54 -11.79 -11.96 0.13
N PRO A 55 -12.40 -13.13 0.43
CA PRO A 55 -13.02 -13.35 1.72
C PRO A 55 -12.03 -13.13 2.87
N THR A 56 -12.48 -12.45 3.93
CA THR A 56 -11.70 -12.23 5.14
C THR A 56 -12.38 -12.85 6.35
N GLU A 57 -11.58 -13.08 7.38
CA GLU A 57 -12.04 -13.57 8.67
C GLU A 57 -11.33 -12.86 9.83
N LYS A 58 -11.93 -13.00 11.00
CA LYS A 58 -11.37 -12.49 12.25
C LYS A 58 -10.38 -13.51 12.80
N ARG A 59 -9.11 -13.14 12.92
CA ARG A 59 -8.08 -13.90 13.63
C ARG A 59 -7.51 -13.02 14.74
N PRO A 60 -8.06 -13.07 15.97
CA PRO A 60 -7.67 -12.16 17.05
C PRO A 60 -6.14 -12.08 17.23
N PRO A 61 -5.57 -10.87 17.35
CA PRO A 61 -6.25 -9.57 17.50
C PRO A 61 -6.71 -8.91 16.19
N HIS A 62 -6.56 -9.54 15.03
CA HIS A 62 -6.82 -8.96 13.71
C HIS A 62 -8.24 -9.26 13.19
N ALA A 63 -8.88 -8.27 12.58
CA ALA A 63 -10.29 -8.36 12.15
C ALA A 63 -10.50 -8.70 10.65
N ASN A 64 -9.54 -8.36 9.79
CA ASN A 64 -9.67 -8.43 8.33
C ASN A 64 -8.52 -9.25 7.73
N VAL A 65 -8.30 -10.47 8.23
CA VAL A 65 -7.26 -11.35 7.69
C VAL A 65 -7.84 -12.14 6.52
N PRO A 66 -7.20 -12.17 5.34
CA PRO A 66 -7.63 -13.05 4.25
C PRO A 66 -7.82 -14.49 4.72
N ALA A 67 -8.94 -15.12 4.35
CA ALA A 67 -9.20 -16.53 4.70
C ALA A 67 -8.13 -17.46 4.09
N GLU A 68 -7.72 -17.14 2.86
CA GLU A 68 -6.55 -17.71 2.19
C GLU A 68 -5.41 -16.69 2.19
N THR A 69 -4.22 -17.12 2.61
CA THR A 69 -3.04 -16.24 2.72
C THR A 69 -2.61 -15.69 1.36
N ILE A 70 -2.49 -14.36 1.26
CA ILE A 70 -1.87 -13.67 0.12
C ILE A 70 -0.40 -13.41 0.43
N THR A 71 0.49 -14.02 -0.34
CA THR A 71 1.94 -13.97 -0.10
C THR A 71 2.65 -13.14 -1.18
N ILE A 72 3.45 -12.15 -0.76
CA ILE A 72 4.44 -11.53 -1.64
C ILE A 72 5.59 -12.54 -1.80
N GLN A 73 5.68 -13.18 -2.96
CA GLN A 73 6.65 -14.25 -3.20
C GLN A 73 8.08 -13.73 -3.37
N SER A 74 8.23 -12.60 -4.06
CA SER A 74 9.51 -11.93 -4.28
C SER A 74 9.31 -10.43 -4.48
N VAL A 75 10.38 -9.67 -4.28
CA VAL A 75 10.46 -8.24 -4.58
C VAL A 75 11.75 -8.01 -5.35
N GLU A 76 11.65 -7.30 -6.47
CA GLU A 76 12.80 -6.96 -7.31
C GLU A 76 12.81 -5.46 -7.58
N ILE A 77 13.99 -4.85 -7.41
CA ILE A 77 14.23 -3.48 -7.84
C ILE A 77 14.55 -3.54 -9.33
N LEU A 78 13.57 -3.14 -10.16
CA LEU A 78 13.76 -3.12 -11.60
C LEU A 78 14.84 -2.09 -11.97
N PRO A 79 15.66 -2.38 -13.00
CA PRO A 79 16.59 -1.40 -13.52
C PRO A 79 15.84 -0.15 -13.99
N GLU A 80 16.50 1.00 -13.90
CA GLU A 80 15.92 2.23 -14.44
C GLU A 80 15.53 2.00 -15.90
N LYS A 81 14.29 2.39 -16.25
CA LYS A 81 13.91 2.45 -17.66
C LYS A 81 14.75 3.55 -18.30
N THR A 82 15.85 3.17 -18.95
CA THR A 82 16.62 4.08 -19.80
C THR A 82 15.63 4.69 -20.78
N LYS A 83 15.41 6.00 -20.69
CA LYS A 83 14.61 6.71 -21.67
C LYS A 83 15.32 6.57 -23.00
N GLU A 84 14.80 5.78 -23.93
CA GLU A 84 15.25 5.82 -25.31
C GLU A 84 15.16 7.27 -25.77
N ALA A 85 16.30 7.81 -26.19
CA ALA A 85 16.39 9.13 -26.80
C ALA A 85 15.40 9.15 -27.96
N LYS A 86 14.34 9.96 -27.84
CA LYS A 86 13.49 10.31 -28.98
C LYS A 86 14.42 10.84 -30.06
N GLN A 87 14.66 10.02 -31.08
CA GLN A 87 15.35 10.44 -32.29
C GLN A 87 14.45 11.44 -33.01
N LYS A 88 14.98 12.65 -33.16
CA LYS A 88 14.68 13.72 -34.12
C LYS A 88 13.23 13.94 -34.53
#